data_AF-U5WZU8-F1
#
_entry.id   AF-U5WZU8-F1
#
_cell.length_a   1.000
_cell.length_b   1.000
_cell.length_c   1.000
_cell.angle_alpha   90.00
_cell.angle_beta   90.00
_cell.angle_gamma   90.00
#
_symmetry.space_group_name_H-M   'P 1'
#
loop_
_entity.id
_entity.type
_entity.pdbx_description
1 polymer ?
#
loop_
_entity_poly.entity_id
_entity_poly.type
_entity_poly.pdbx_seq_one_letter_code
_entity_poly.pdbx_strand_id
1 'polypeptide(L)'
;MPSYVFRCAQGCPKFVERHPMASVPDNAECPRCTCVARRIPAAPMVGIGRTAAMQLHDRTRATADSPQVVSGLPPARRGRSDMTMNPLHRGLPRP
;
A
#
# COMPACT_ATOMS: atom_id res chain seq x y z
N MET A 1 17.45 -10.79 4.85
CA MET A 1 17.76 -11.55 3.63
C MET A 1 16.64 -11.33 2.61
N PRO A 2 16.94 -10.78 1.42
CA PRO A 2 15.96 -10.64 0.34
C PRO A 2 15.55 -11.99 -0.27
N SER A 3 14.39 -12.00 -0.92
CA SER A 3 13.87 -13.14 -1.67
C SER A 3 14.12 -12.98 -3.17
N TYR A 4 14.40 -14.09 -3.84
CA TYR A 4 14.64 -14.17 -5.28
C TYR A 4 13.78 -15.27 -5.89
N VAL A 5 13.30 -15.04 -7.11
CA VAL A 5 12.41 -15.97 -7.83
C VAL A 5 13.21 -16.71 -8.90
N PHE A 6 13.02 -18.02 -8.98
CA PHE A 6 13.65 -18.89 -9.97
C PHE A 6 12.61 -19.56 -10.87
N ARG A 7 12.95 -19.71 -12.15
CA ARG A 7 12.11 -20.36 -13.16
C ARG A 7 12.85 -21.55 -13.76
N CYS A 8 12.22 -22.71 -13.67
CA CYS A 8 12.69 -23.92 -14.35
C CYS A 8 12.41 -23.84 -15.86
N ALA A 9 13.35 -24.36 -16.67
CA ALA A 9 13.17 -24.49 -18.12
C ALA A 9 12.10 -25.54 -18.50
N GLN A 10 11.86 -26.54 -17.63
CA GLN A 10 10.94 -27.66 -17.87
C GLN A 10 9.46 -27.33 -17.58
N GLY A 11 9.13 -26.06 -17.30
CA GLY A 11 7.74 -25.63 -17.06
C GLY A 11 7.21 -25.87 -15.64
N CYS A 12 8.05 -26.32 -14.70
CA CYS A 12 7.64 -26.40 -13.29
C CYS A 12 7.25 -25.03 -12.72
N PRO A 13 6.41 -24.98 -11.66
CA PRO A 13 6.10 -23.74 -10.95
C PRO A 13 7.35 -22.98 -10.51
N LYS A 14 7.28 -21.65 -10.57
CA LYS A 14 8.32 -20.77 -10.03
C LYS A 14 8.46 -21.01 -8.53
N PHE A 15 9.68 -20.91 -8.01
CA PHE A 15 9.96 -21.03 -6.58
C PHE A 15 10.79 -19.85 -6.08
N VAL A 16 10.82 -19.69 -4.76
CA VAL A 16 11.43 -18.53 -4.09
C VAL A 16 12.47 -19.00 -3.10
N GLU A 17 13.66 -18.41 -3.16
CA GLU A 17 14.74 -18.64 -2.18
C GLU A 17 15.21 -17.33 -1.56
N ARG A 18 15.79 -17.42 -0.36
CA ARG A 18 16.35 -16.27 0.37
C ARG A 18 17.86 -16.35 0.33
N HIS A 19 18.49 -15.32 -0.25
CA HIS A 19 19.94 -15.23 -0.37
C HIS A 19 20.43 -13.86 0.10
N PRO A 20 21.67 -13.73 0.61
CA PRO A 20 22.32 -12.44 0.77
C PRO A 20 22.44 -11.73 -0.59
N MET A 21 22.35 -10.38 -0.61
CA MET A 21 22.50 -9.62 -1.87
C MET A 21 23.88 -9.84 -2.52
N ALA A 22 24.92 -10.05 -1.73
CA ALA A 22 26.29 -10.21 -2.21
C ALA A 22 26.59 -11.61 -2.79
N SER A 23 25.74 -12.61 -2.56
CA SER A 23 26.05 -14.01 -2.87
C SER A 23 24.87 -14.76 -3.47
N VAL A 24 23.96 -14.05 -4.14
CA VAL A 24 22.82 -14.66 -4.81
C VAL A 24 23.27 -15.34 -6.11
N PRO A 25 22.97 -16.62 -6.32
CA PRO A 25 23.35 -17.32 -7.54
C PRO A 25 22.43 -16.98 -8.71
N ASP A 26 22.94 -17.06 -9.93
CA ASP A 26 22.14 -16.90 -11.15
C ASP A 26 21.29 -18.14 -11.47
N ASN A 27 21.67 -19.29 -10.93
CA ASN A 27 21.00 -20.57 -11.12
C ASN A 27 20.80 -21.30 -9.78
N ALA A 28 19.71 -22.06 -9.68
CA ALA A 28 19.42 -22.96 -8.56
C ALA A 28 18.85 -24.29 -9.08
N GLU A 29 18.90 -25.34 -8.27
CA GLU A 29 18.28 -26.61 -8.62
C GLU A 29 16.77 -26.55 -8.41
N CYS A 30 16.00 -27.04 -9.38
CA CYS A 30 14.55 -27.07 -9.24
C CYS A 30 14.12 -28.14 -8.22
N PRO A 31 13.34 -27.80 -7.18
CA PRO A 31 12.91 -28.76 -6.16
C PRO A 31 11.90 -29.81 -6.68
N ARG A 32 11.48 -29.72 -7.95
CA ARG A 32 10.52 -30.64 -8.57
C ARG A 32 11.15 -31.63 -9.55
N CYS A 33 12.12 -31.17 -10.35
CA CYS A 33 12.67 -31.96 -11.45
C CYS A 33 14.20 -31.96 -11.49
N THR A 34 14.86 -31.40 -10.46
CA THR A 34 16.32 -31.29 -10.29
C THR A 34 17.08 -30.61 -11.44
N CYS A 35 16.37 -30.12 -12.46
CA CYS A 35 16.93 -29.37 -13.56
C CYS A 35 17.35 -27.96 -13.11
N VAL A 36 18.28 -27.37 -13.86
CA VAL A 36 18.73 -25.99 -13.65
C VAL A 36 17.56 -25.00 -13.83
N ALA A 37 17.31 -24.20 -12.81
CA ALA A 37 16.37 -23.09 -12.82
C ALA A 37 17.12 -21.75 -12.79
N ARG A 38 16.76 -20.83 -13.69
CA ARG A 38 17.39 -19.51 -13.77
C ARG A 38 16.68 -18.53 -12.85
N ARG A 39 17.47 -17.67 -12.19
CA ARG A 39 16.95 -16.51 -11.48
C ARG A 39 16.27 -15.57 -12.47
N ILE A 40 15.06 -15.14 -12.15
CA ILE A 40 14.34 -14.14 -12.91
C ILE A 40 14.18 -12.87 -12.07
N PRO A 41 14.14 -11.68 -12.70
CA PRO A 41 13.71 -10.48 -12.00
C PRO A 41 12.35 -10.74 -11.35
N ALA A 42 12.26 -10.50 -10.04
CA ALA A 42 10.98 -10.56 -9.37
C ALA A 42 10.06 -9.54 -10.04
N ALA A 43 8.79 -9.90 -10.25
CA ALA A 43 7.82 -8.94 -10.75
C ALA A 43 7.83 -7.74 -9.80
N PRO A 44 7.97 -6.50 -10.32
CA PRO A 44 7.79 -5.34 -9.48
C PRO A 44 6.39 -5.47 -8.87
N MET A 45 6.28 -5.26 -7.56
CA MET A 45 5.02 -5.39 -6.82
C MET A 45 4.10 -4.19 -7.11
N VAL A 46 3.79 -3.99 -8.39
CA VAL A 46 2.97 -2.91 -8.92
C VAL A 46 1.53 -3.18 -8.48
N GLY A 47 1.17 -2.64 -7.32
CA GLY A 47 -0.15 -2.84 -6.70
C GLY A 47 -0.16 -2.61 -5.19
N ILE A 48 0.98 -2.82 -4.52
CA ILE A 48 1.11 -2.58 -3.07
C ILE A 48 1.14 -1.07 -2.75
N GLY A 49 1.37 -0.22 -3.76
CA GLY A 49 1.48 1.24 -3.63
C GLY A 49 0.15 2.00 -3.40
N ARG A 50 -0.99 1.34 -3.16
CA ARG A 50 -2.27 2.05 -2.89
C ARG A 50 -2.50 2.35 -1.42
N THR A 51 -1.45 2.42 -0.60
CA THR A 51 -1.56 2.79 0.81
C THR A 51 -1.94 4.27 0.96
N ALA A 52 -2.56 4.63 2.09
CA ALA A 52 -2.86 6.02 2.40
C ALA A 52 -1.60 6.92 2.40
N ALA A 53 -0.47 6.38 2.87
CA ALA A 53 0.82 7.08 2.87
C ALA A 53 1.31 7.37 1.44
N MET A 54 1.27 6.38 0.53
CA MET A 54 1.67 6.59 -0.85
C MET A 54 0.74 7.57 -1.59
N GLN A 55 -0.57 7.43 -1.39
CA GLN A 55 -1.57 8.37 -1.94
C GLN A 55 -1.35 9.81 -1.45
N LEU A 56 -0.90 9.99 -0.21
CA LEU A 56 -0.55 11.31 0.32
C LEU A 56 0.67 11.90 -0.41
N HIS A 57 1.72 11.10 -0.61
CA HIS A 57 2.89 11.53 -1.37
C HIS A 57 2.53 11.92 -2.80
N ASP A 58 1.70 11.12 -3.48
CA ASP A 58 1.24 11.40 -4.84
C ASP A 58 0.43 12.69 -4.91
N ARG A 59 -0.48 12.92 -3.94
CA ARG A 59 -1.25 14.16 -3.85
C ARG A 59 -0.36 15.38 -3.61
N THR A 60 0.61 15.28 -2.72
CA THR A 60 1.56 16.38 -2.45
C THR A 60 2.44 16.67 -3.66
N ARG A 61 2.83 15.66 -4.44
CA ARG A 61 3.56 15.90 -5.70
C ARG A 61 2.66 16.59 -6.73
N ALA A 62 1.40 16.18 -6.83
CA ALA A 62 0.45 16.74 -7.78
C ALA A 62 0.11 18.22 -7.52
N THR A 63 0.33 18.77 -6.32
CA THR A 63 0.08 20.20 -6.06
C THR A 63 1.01 21.14 -6.81
N ALA A 64 2.17 20.65 -7.28
CA ALA A 64 3.09 21.45 -8.08
C ALA A 64 2.53 21.77 -9.48
N ASP A 65 1.93 20.77 -10.14
CA ASP A 65 1.51 20.87 -11.55
C ASP A 65 -0.01 20.93 -11.73
N SER A 66 -0.79 20.41 -10.78
CA SER A 66 -2.26 20.31 -10.85
C SER A 66 -2.90 20.41 -9.46
N PRO A 67 -2.80 21.58 -8.80
CA PRO A 67 -3.38 21.77 -7.48
C PRO A 67 -4.90 21.62 -7.53
N GLN A 68 -5.46 20.93 -6.54
CA GLN A 68 -6.91 20.86 -6.37
C GLN A 68 -7.45 22.22 -5.93
N VAL A 69 -8.09 22.93 -6.85
CA VAL A 69 -8.84 24.15 -6.56
C VAL A 69 -10.26 23.76 -6.13
N VAL A 70 -10.65 24.16 -4.93
CA VAL A 70 -12.01 23.96 -4.42
C VAL A 70 -12.90 25.10 -4.90
N SER A 71 -13.95 24.77 -5.66
CA SER A 71 -14.94 25.75 -6.16
C SER A 71 -16.03 26.09 -5.12
N GLY A 72 -15.93 25.53 -3.93
CA GLY A 72 -16.91 25.70 -2.86
C GLY A 72 -16.42 25.04 -1.58
N LEU A 73 -17.06 25.40 -0.47
CA LEU A 73 -16.78 24.77 0.80
C LEU A 73 -17.13 23.27 0.73
N PRO A 74 -16.30 22.38 1.30
CA PRO A 74 -16.68 20.99 1.44
C PRO A 74 -18.03 20.92 2.18
N PRO A 75 -18.92 19.99 1.80
CA PRO A 75 -20.22 19.88 2.45
C PRO A 75 -19.99 19.74 3.95
N ALA A 76 -20.58 20.65 4.72
CA ALA A 76 -20.51 20.58 6.17
C ALA A 76 -20.87 19.15 6.58
N ARG A 77 -19.95 18.44 7.24
CA ARG A 77 -20.32 17.21 7.92
C ARG A 77 -21.45 17.61 8.83
N ARG A 78 -22.66 17.09 8.57
CA ARG A 78 -23.81 17.23 9.46
C ARG A 78 -23.48 16.43 10.73
N GLY A 79 -22.56 16.96 11.52
CA GLY A 79 -22.45 16.62 12.92
C GLY A 79 -23.80 17.01 13.52
N ARG A 80 -24.48 16.04 14.12
CA ARG A 80 -25.61 16.32 14.99
C ARG A 80 -25.11 17.39 15.97
N SER A 81 -25.80 18.51 16.10
CA SER A 81 -25.48 19.43 17.19
C SER A 81 -25.51 18.60 18.48
N ASP A 82 -24.42 18.62 19.24
CA ASP A 82 -24.40 17.97 20.54
C ASP A 82 -25.42 18.70 21.40
N MET A 83 -26.65 18.16 21.44
CA MET A 83 -27.63 18.58 22.41
C MET A 83 -27.04 18.25 23.77
N THR A 84 -26.57 19.29 24.45
CA THR A 84 -26.10 19.19 25.81
C THR A 84 -27.29 18.80 26.70
N MET A 85 -27.28 17.57 27.19
CA MET A 85 -28.29 17.00 28.10
C MET A 85 -27.98 17.38 29.56
N ASN A 86 -27.42 18.56 29.78
CA ASN A 86 -27.06 19.01 31.11
C ASN A 86 -28.34 19.31 31.92
N PRO A 87 -28.60 18.60 33.04
CA PRO A 87 -29.80 18.80 33.85
C PRO A 87 -29.91 20.22 34.43
N LEU A 88 -28.79 20.95 34.57
CA LEU A 88 -28.77 22.34 35.05
C LEU A 88 -29.50 23.31 34.10
N HIS A 89 -29.70 22.95 32.83
CA HIS A 89 -30.47 23.76 31.89
C HIS A 89 -31.93 23.97 32.32
N ARG A 90 -32.46 23.09 33.18
CA ARG A 90 -33.83 23.23 33.72
C ARG A 90 -33.98 24.41 34.66
N GLY A 91 -32.88 24.92 35.23
CA GLY A 91 -32.85 26.05 36.16
C GLY A 91 -32.64 27.41 35.49
N LEU A 92 -32.45 27.45 34.17
CA LEU A 92 -32.29 28.72 33.46
C LEU A 92 -33.64 29.46 33.34
N PRO A 93 -33.65 30.80 33.41
CA PRO A 93 -34.86 31.58 33.17
C PRO A 93 -35.40 31.25 31.78
N ARG A 94 -36.69 30.88 31.71
CA ARG A 94 -37.34 30.61 30.43
C ARG A 94 -37.72 31.94 29.78
N PRO A 95 -37.48 32.11 28.47
CA PRO A 95 -38.01 33.24 27.72
C PRO A 95 -39.54 33.19 27.65
#